data_AF-A0A364LI52-F1
#
_entry.id   AF-A0A364LI52-F1
#
_cell.length_a   1.000
_cell.length_b   1.000
_cell.length_c   1.000
_cell.angle_alpha   90.00
_cell.angle_beta   90.00
_cell.angle_gamma   90.00
#
_symmetry.space_group_name_H-M   'P 1'
#
loop_
_entity.id
_entity.type
_entity.pdbx_description
1 polymer ?
#
loop_
_entity_poly.entity_id
_entity_poly.type
_entity_poly.pdbx_seq_one_letter_code
_entity_poly.pdbx_strand_id
1 'polypeptide(L)'
;MPIDKKRILKQLNLPEVPVKEIISELSNCTFYELSLFYVNDRTPRAALDGRAFESLWQLHREKLSLWDIPEFKLQKQTDFSDRELVLGLGLYYSAVSLKAQNQEKAFLKYLNLAMSYGSCQAFQTAVNGLEIEAHQVSRSEVQNTTVKLSEILKTWSSMLMKHRTPGLLLLANTNLFLARELKGACNSDMIIAAYQLTWQYLRMAELCEDDSQAAINNVYFGKGLALSNPFNLADISTMKNELGVEVKALLTPSQVTYAENEALNLYNKQLKIVRLKAPPFSLGGSSDHAKALKESLQNQISSPRRG
;
A
#
# COMPACT_ATOMS: atom_id res chain seq x y z
N MET A 1 -18.08 22.64 5.88
CA MET A 1 -18.38 23.17 7.23
C MET A 1 -17.37 22.56 8.19
N PRO A 2 -16.76 23.31 9.09
CA PRO A 2 -15.83 22.75 10.07
C PRO A 2 -16.56 21.71 10.93
N ILE A 3 -15.91 20.56 11.16
CA ILE A 3 -16.43 19.45 11.96
C ILE A 3 -16.79 19.96 13.36
N ASP A 4 -18.02 19.75 13.83
CA ASP A 4 -18.36 19.91 15.26
C ASP A 4 -17.80 18.71 16.04
N LYS A 5 -16.48 18.74 16.24
CA LYS A 5 -15.73 17.65 16.86
C LYS A 5 -16.31 17.28 18.23
N LYS A 6 -16.72 18.27 19.02
CA LYS A 6 -17.25 18.05 20.37
C LYS A 6 -18.56 17.27 20.33
N ARG A 7 -19.46 17.61 19.42
CA ARG A 7 -20.72 16.89 19.23
C ARG A 7 -20.49 15.45 18.78
N ILE A 8 -19.68 15.24 17.75
CA ILE A 8 -19.41 13.88 17.23
C ILE A 8 -18.75 13.01 18.30
N LEU A 9 -17.78 13.54 19.04
CA LEU A 9 -17.14 12.83 20.15
C LEU A 9 -18.14 12.46 21.25
N LYS A 10 -19.10 13.34 21.56
CA LYS A 10 -20.16 13.05 22.53
C LYS A 10 -21.06 11.91 22.03
N GLN A 11 -21.43 11.92 20.75
CA GLN A 11 -22.27 10.89 20.13
C GLN A 11 -21.58 9.52 20.07
N LEU A 12 -20.26 9.49 19.80
CA LEU A 12 -19.47 8.25 19.76
C LEU A 12 -19.34 7.57 21.14
N ASN A 13 -19.56 8.31 22.23
CA ASN A 13 -19.53 7.79 23.60
C ASN A 13 -20.91 7.41 24.14
N LEU A 14 -21.97 7.51 23.34
CA LEU A 14 -23.31 7.09 23.76
C LEU A 14 -23.40 5.55 23.82
N PRO A 15 -24.23 4.99 24.72
CA PRO A 15 -24.49 3.54 24.75
C PRO A 15 -25.06 3.01 23.44
N GLU A 16 -25.90 3.82 22.79
CA GLU A 16 -26.40 3.59 21.44
C GLU A 16 -25.84 4.67 20.52
N VAL A 17 -24.83 4.31 19.73
CA VAL A 17 -24.14 5.24 18.82
C VAL A 17 -25.03 5.52 17.61
N PRO A 18 -25.35 6.79 17.29
CA PRO A 18 -26.16 7.14 16.12
C PRO A 18 -25.32 7.06 14.84
N VAL A 19 -24.96 5.84 14.44
CA VAL A 19 -24.01 5.55 13.35
C VAL A 19 -24.38 6.30 12.07
N LYS A 20 -25.65 6.27 11.64
CA LYS A 20 -26.10 6.90 10.39
C LYS A 20 -25.91 8.42 10.39
N GLU A 21 -26.16 9.08 11.52
CA GLU A 21 -26.01 10.53 11.66
C GLU A 21 -24.54 10.92 11.60
N ILE A 22 -23.69 10.19 12.34
CA ILE A 22 -22.24 10.40 12.35
C ILE A 22 -21.65 10.17 10.96
N ILE A 23 -22.07 9.12 10.25
CA ILE A 23 -21.63 8.88 8.87
C ILE A 23 -22.04 10.04 7.97
N SER A 24 -23.30 10.51 8.05
CA SER A 24 -23.77 11.64 7.26
C SER A 24 -22.91 12.90 7.49
N GLU A 25 -22.65 13.24 8.76
CA GLU A 25 -21.82 14.38 9.14
C GLU A 25 -20.37 14.22 8.65
N LEU A 26 -19.74 13.08 8.93
CA LEU A 26 -18.34 12.83 8.54
C LEU A 26 -18.16 12.64 7.03
N SER A 27 -19.19 12.22 6.29
CA SER A 27 -19.14 12.05 4.83
C SER A 27 -19.04 13.36 4.04
N ASN A 28 -19.35 14.48 4.69
CA ASN A 28 -19.27 15.83 4.13
C ASN A 28 -17.92 16.52 4.43
N CYS A 29 -17.09 15.89 5.26
CA CYS A 29 -15.77 16.41 5.58
C CYS A 29 -14.83 16.23 4.39
N THR A 30 -13.85 17.12 4.25
CA THR A 30 -12.71 16.82 3.37
C THR A 30 -11.93 15.64 3.93
N PHE A 31 -11.24 14.89 3.05
CA PHE A 31 -10.38 13.78 3.48
C PHE A 31 -9.30 14.24 4.47
N TYR A 32 -8.82 15.49 4.33
CA TYR A 32 -7.86 16.12 5.22
C TYR A 32 -8.44 16.31 6.62
N GLU A 33 -9.62 16.94 6.72
CA GLU A 33 -10.30 17.16 8.00
C GLU A 33 -10.65 15.84 8.69
N LEU A 34 -11.12 14.84 7.94
CA LEU A 34 -11.40 13.51 8.47
C LEU A 34 -10.13 12.84 9.03
N SER A 35 -9.02 12.92 8.28
CA SER A 35 -7.73 12.37 8.69
C SER A 35 -7.22 13.05 9.96
N LEU A 36 -7.34 14.38 10.06
CA LEU A 36 -6.99 15.14 11.26
C LEU A 36 -7.87 14.78 12.46
N PHE A 37 -9.18 14.65 12.25
CA PHE A 37 -10.13 14.27 13.29
C PHE A 37 -9.80 12.87 13.83
N TYR A 38 -9.56 11.93 12.92
CA TYR A 38 -9.19 10.56 13.26
C TYR A 38 -7.84 10.49 14.02
N VAL A 39 -6.85 11.29 13.62
CA VAL A 39 -5.50 11.18 14.19
C VAL A 39 -5.36 11.85 15.55
N ASN A 40 -5.98 13.01 15.76
CA ASN A 40 -5.70 13.84 16.95
C ASN A 40 -6.48 13.40 18.19
N ASP A 41 -7.59 12.68 18.02
CA ASP A 41 -8.43 12.22 19.12
C ASP A 41 -8.35 10.68 19.22
N ARG A 42 -7.96 10.12 20.38
CA ARG A 42 -7.86 8.65 20.57
C ARG A 42 -9.22 7.97 20.68
N THR A 43 -10.18 8.64 21.29
CA THR A 43 -11.55 8.15 21.54
C THR A 43 -12.33 7.79 20.26
N PRO A 44 -12.31 8.57 19.17
CA PRO A 44 -13.06 8.23 17.96
C PRO A 44 -12.44 7.06 17.18
N ARG A 45 -11.14 6.78 17.31
CA ARG A 45 -10.49 5.72 16.51
C ARG A 45 -11.14 4.35 16.72
N ALA A 46 -11.28 3.92 17.98
CA ALA A 46 -11.83 2.60 18.29
C ALA A 46 -13.27 2.42 17.78
N ALA A 47 -14.08 3.47 17.83
CA ALA A 47 -15.44 3.44 17.31
C ALA A 47 -15.47 3.44 15.77
N LEU A 48 -14.69 4.32 15.14
CA LEU A 48 -14.61 4.44 13.68
C LEU A 48 -13.89 3.27 12.99
N ASP A 49 -13.13 2.48 13.77
CA ASP A 49 -12.54 1.21 13.36
C ASP A 49 -13.56 0.07 13.26
N GLY A 50 -14.74 0.23 13.88
CA GLY A 50 -15.79 -0.77 13.89
C GLY A 50 -16.44 -0.95 12.51
N ARG A 51 -16.93 -2.17 12.25
CA ARG A 51 -17.63 -2.52 10.99
C ARG A 51 -18.79 -1.60 10.64
N ALA A 52 -19.43 -1.02 11.66
CA ALA A 52 -20.53 -0.07 11.49
C ALA A 52 -20.16 1.17 10.66
N PHE A 53 -18.87 1.52 10.60
CA PHE A 53 -18.35 2.67 9.85
C PHE A 53 -17.62 2.29 8.55
N GLU A 54 -17.64 1.02 8.11
CA GLU A 54 -17.02 0.62 6.83
C GLU A 54 -17.57 1.42 5.64
N SER A 55 -18.88 1.70 5.64
CA SER A 55 -19.53 2.50 4.60
C SER A 55 -19.06 3.95 4.58
N LEU A 56 -18.68 4.54 5.71
CA LEU A 56 -18.06 5.88 5.75
C LEU A 56 -16.76 5.88 4.93
N TRP A 57 -15.90 4.91 5.20
CA TRP A 57 -14.59 4.81 4.55
C TRP A 57 -14.72 4.51 3.06
N GLN A 58 -15.66 3.63 2.68
CA GLN A 58 -15.99 3.39 1.28
C GLN A 58 -16.45 4.66 0.57
N LEU A 59 -17.40 5.41 1.16
CA LEU A 59 -17.89 6.66 0.60
C LEU A 59 -16.75 7.67 0.39
N HIS A 60 -15.83 7.78 1.34
CA HIS A 60 -14.68 8.66 1.22
C HIS A 60 -13.71 8.21 0.12
N ARG A 61 -13.44 6.90 0.00
CA ARG A 61 -12.62 6.37 -1.10
C ARG A 61 -13.23 6.73 -2.46
N GLU A 62 -14.53 6.53 -2.63
CA GLU A 62 -15.24 6.77 -3.90
C GLU A 62 -15.34 8.25 -4.26
N LYS A 63 -15.48 9.12 -3.25
CA LYS A 63 -15.47 10.58 -3.43
C LYS A 63 -14.07 11.15 -3.70
N LEU A 64 -13.01 10.45 -3.29
CA LEU A 64 -11.66 10.98 -3.40
C LEU A 64 -11.31 11.23 -4.87
N SER A 65 -10.98 12.49 -5.14
CA SER A 65 -10.48 12.97 -6.41
C SER A 65 -9.39 14.00 -6.13
N LEU A 66 -8.45 14.09 -7.05
CA LEU A 66 -7.38 15.08 -6.99
C LEU A 66 -7.77 16.25 -7.90
N TRP A 67 -7.59 17.47 -7.43
CA TRP A 67 -8.00 18.67 -8.15
C TRP A 67 -7.24 18.84 -9.48
N ASP A 68 -5.99 18.40 -9.49
CA ASP A 68 -5.04 18.43 -10.61
C ASP A 68 -5.16 17.19 -11.51
N ILE A 69 -5.82 16.13 -11.06
CA ILE A 69 -6.05 14.89 -11.82
C ILE A 69 -7.50 14.44 -11.60
N PRO A 70 -8.49 15.10 -12.25
CA PRO A 70 -9.91 14.84 -12.01
C PRO A 70 -10.35 13.41 -12.36
N GLU A 71 -9.66 12.77 -13.30
CA GLU A 71 -9.92 11.39 -13.72
C GLU A 71 -9.45 10.36 -12.69
N PHE A 72 -8.52 10.74 -11.80
CA PHE A 72 -8.01 9.85 -10.77
C PHE A 72 -9.11 9.51 -9.76
N LYS A 73 -9.30 8.20 -9.56
CA LYS A 73 -10.14 7.65 -8.51
C LYS A 73 -9.35 6.66 -7.68
N LEU A 74 -9.50 6.74 -6.37
CA LEU A 74 -8.88 5.79 -5.46
C LEU A 74 -9.60 4.44 -5.55
N GLN A 75 -8.88 3.44 -6.05
CA GLN A 75 -9.43 2.10 -6.27
C GLN A 75 -9.28 1.25 -5.00
N LYS A 76 -10.22 0.31 -4.82
CA LYS A 76 -10.11 -0.68 -3.75
C LYS A 76 -8.92 -1.61 -4.02
N GLN A 77 -8.13 -1.91 -2.99
CA GLN A 77 -7.04 -2.89 -3.05
C GLN A 77 -7.36 -4.09 -2.17
N THR A 78 -6.87 -5.28 -2.56
CA THR A 78 -7.14 -6.56 -1.89
C THR A 78 -6.63 -6.57 -0.45
N ASP A 79 -5.42 -6.07 -0.23
CA ASP A 79 -4.69 -6.18 1.03
C ASP A 79 -4.84 -4.95 1.95
N PHE A 80 -5.77 -4.03 1.59
CA PHE A 80 -6.04 -2.80 2.33
C PHE A 80 -7.55 -2.56 2.51
N SER A 81 -7.93 -2.20 3.74
CA SER A 81 -9.26 -1.65 4.04
C SER A 81 -9.43 -0.27 3.39
N ASP A 82 -10.68 0.13 3.12
CA ASP A 82 -10.96 1.47 2.57
C ASP A 82 -10.45 2.57 3.51
N ARG A 83 -10.52 2.32 4.82
CA ARG A 83 -9.97 3.17 5.86
C ARG A 83 -8.46 3.37 5.68
N GLU A 84 -7.69 2.30 5.54
CA GLU A 84 -6.23 2.40 5.35
C GLU A 84 -5.88 3.19 4.09
N LEU A 85 -6.59 2.96 2.99
CA LEU A 85 -6.38 3.69 1.74
C LEU A 85 -6.67 5.18 1.89
N VAL A 86 -7.82 5.53 2.48
CA VAL A 86 -8.24 6.92 2.69
C VAL A 86 -7.30 7.64 3.67
N LEU A 87 -7.00 7.04 4.82
CA LEU A 87 -6.13 7.63 5.83
C LEU A 87 -4.68 7.72 5.34
N GLY A 88 -4.16 6.68 4.70
CA GLY A 88 -2.80 6.66 4.15
C GLY A 88 -2.59 7.80 3.18
N LEU A 89 -3.47 7.93 2.17
CA LEU A 89 -3.37 8.99 1.19
C LEU A 89 -3.62 10.38 1.81
N GLY A 90 -4.65 10.50 2.65
CA GLY A 90 -4.99 11.78 3.28
C GLY A 90 -3.91 12.34 4.19
N LEU A 91 -3.27 11.48 4.99
CA LEU A 91 -2.15 11.85 5.85
C LEU A 91 -0.90 12.18 5.04
N TYR A 92 -0.67 11.51 3.91
CA TYR A 92 0.42 11.83 3.00
C TYR A 92 0.26 13.26 2.43
N TYR A 93 -0.90 13.60 1.88
CA TYR A 93 -1.17 14.96 1.40
C TYR A 93 -1.06 16.01 2.51
N SER A 94 -1.50 15.65 3.72
CA SER A 94 -1.31 16.50 4.91
C SER A 94 0.18 16.77 5.17
N ALA A 95 1.00 15.72 5.13
CA ALA A 95 2.45 15.84 5.31
C ALA A 95 3.07 16.75 4.24
N VAL A 96 2.74 16.55 2.97
CA VAL A 96 3.26 17.38 1.85
C VAL A 96 2.87 18.85 2.02
N SER A 97 1.62 19.13 2.40
CA SER A 97 1.16 20.50 2.67
C SER A 97 1.92 21.15 3.85
N LEU A 98 2.15 20.40 4.93
CA LEU A 98 2.92 20.86 6.09
C LEU A 98 4.39 21.12 5.74
N LYS A 99 4.98 20.31 4.86
CA LYS A 99 6.33 20.51 4.33
C LYS A 99 6.43 21.82 3.56
N ALA A 100 5.45 22.12 2.69
CA ALA A 100 5.39 23.37 1.93
C ALA A 100 5.26 24.62 2.84
N GLN A 101 4.71 24.45 4.04
CA GLN A 101 4.60 25.49 5.06
C GLN A 101 5.81 25.56 6.00
N ASN A 102 6.91 24.87 5.70
CA ASN A 102 8.12 24.78 6.53
C ASN A 102 7.87 24.22 7.95
N GLN A 103 6.86 23.38 8.14
CA GLN A 103 6.55 22.74 9.43
C GLN A 103 7.17 21.34 9.52
N GLU A 104 8.50 21.28 9.59
CA GLU A 104 9.26 20.02 9.50
C GLU A 104 8.85 18.94 10.52
N LYS A 105 8.73 19.32 11.80
CA LYS A 105 8.30 18.37 12.86
C LYS A 105 6.91 17.79 12.60
N ALA A 106 6.01 18.62 12.06
CA ALA A 106 4.66 18.18 11.70
C ALA A 106 4.69 17.30 10.44
N PHE A 107 5.45 17.69 9.42
CA PHE A 107 5.69 16.89 8.22
C PHE A 107 6.14 15.46 8.58
N LEU A 108 7.19 15.31 9.40
CA LEU A 108 7.71 14.00 9.80
C LEU A 108 6.67 13.19 10.60
N LYS A 109 5.91 13.83 11.50
CA LYS A 109 4.84 13.17 12.24
C LYS A 109 3.77 12.60 11.31
N TYR A 110 3.31 13.39 10.33
CA TYR A 110 2.24 12.97 9.41
C TYR A 110 2.73 11.97 8.38
N LEU A 111 3.97 12.08 7.92
CA LEU A 111 4.59 11.11 7.02
C LEU A 111 4.67 9.72 7.68
N ASN A 112 5.13 9.65 8.92
CA ASN A 112 5.18 8.40 9.69
C ASN A 112 3.79 7.80 9.92
N LEU A 113 2.79 8.64 10.20
CA LEU A 113 1.41 8.18 10.31
C LEU A 113 0.88 7.65 8.98
N ALA A 114 1.15 8.33 7.87
CA ALA A 114 0.76 7.86 6.54
C ALA A 114 1.38 6.49 6.21
N MET A 115 2.66 6.28 6.54
CA MET A 115 3.33 4.97 6.42
C MET A 115 2.68 3.90 7.31
N SER A 116 2.23 4.25 8.52
CA SER A 116 1.55 3.29 9.42
C SER A 116 0.19 2.81 8.87
N TYR A 117 -0.46 3.61 8.03
CA TYR A 117 -1.64 3.22 7.24
C TYR A 117 -1.28 2.66 5.86
N GLY A 118 0.01 2.45 5.60
CA GLY A 118 0.49 1.84 4.38
C GLY A 118 0.51 2.76 3.17
N SER A 119 0.66 4.07 3.28
CA SER A 119 0.83 4.92 2.08
C SER A 119 2.16 4.63 1.38
N CYS A 120 2.11 4.06 0.18
CA CYS A 120 3.31 3.81 -0.63
C CYS A 120 4.03 5.12 -1.01
N GLN A 121 3.29 6.19 -1.27
CA GLN A 121 3.84 7.52 -1.56
C GLN A 121 4.60 8.10 -0.36
N ALA A 122 4.12 7.84 0.86
CA ALA A 122 4.82 8.24 2.08
C ALA A 122 6.14 7.47 2.23
N PHE A 123 6.14 6.15 1.98
CA PHE A 123 7.36 5.35 1.95
C PHE A 123 8.33 5.86 0.88
N GLN A 124 7.86 6.12 -0.34
CA GLN A 124 8.71 6.66 -1.42
C GLN A 124 9.33 8.02 -1.02
N THR A 125 8.55 8.90 -0.38
CA THR A 125 9.05 10.18 0.11
C THR A 125 10.12 10.01 1.20
N ALA A 126 9.94 9.04 2.10
CA ALA A 126 10.92 8.72 3.12
C ALA A 126 12.19 8.12 2.51
N VAL A 127 12.07 7.19 1.55
CA VAL A 127 13.19 6.63 0.78
C VAL A 127 13.97 7.74 0.10
N ASN A 128 13.32 8.65 -0.64
CA ASN A 128 14.02 9.74 -1.33
C ASN A 128 14.81 10.63 -0.34
N GLY A 129 14.29 10.87 0.86
CA GLY A 129 15.02 11.60 1.91
C GLY A 129 16.29 10.85 2.34
N LEU A 130 16.16 9.54 2.56
CA LEU A 130 17.26 8.66 2.92
C LEU A 130 18.30 8.52 1.80
N GLU A 131 17.88 8.51 0.53
CA GLU A 131 18.78 8.50 -0.63
C GLU A 131 19.59 9.80 -0.72
N ILE A 132 18.96 10.95 -0.47
CA ILE A 132 19.64 12.24 -0.41
C ILE A 132 20.68 12.25 0.73
N GLU A 133 20.33 11.74 1.91
CA GLU A 133 21.27 11.61 3.03
C GLU A 133 22.45 10.71 2.67
N ALA A 134 22.19 9.56 2.05
CA ALA A 134 23.23 8.62 1.62
C ALA A 134 24.18 9.22 0.58
N HIS A 135 23.69 10.09 -0.29
CA HIS A 135 24.53 10.75 -1.30
C HIS A 135 25.40 11.87 -0.71
N GLN A 136 25.07 12.38 0.48
CA GLN A 136 25.78 13.49 1.12
C GLN A 136 26.87 13.04 2.11
N VAL A 137 26.91 11.76 2.50
CA VAL A 137 27.92 11.26 3.44
C VAL A 137 29.28 11.06 2.79
N SER A 138 30.33 11.07 3.61
CA SER A 138 31.68 10.78 3.13
C SER A 138 31.81 9.33 2.65
N ARG A 139 32.79 9.04 1.77
CA ARG A 139 33.04 7.67 1.27
C ARG A 139 33.29 6.64 2.38
N SER A 140 33.88 7.08 3.50
CA SER A 140 34.08 6.26 4.70
C SER A 140 32.79 5.91 5.46
N GLU A 141 31.71 6.64 5.23
CA GLU A 141 30.43 6.48 5.92
C GLU A 141 29.36 5.81 5.05
N VAL A 142 29.53 5.81 3.72
CA VAL A 142 28.60 5.20 2.74
C VAL A 142 28.20 3.77 3.14
N GLN A 143 29.16 2.94 3.57
CA GLN A 143 28.87 1.57 3.99
C GLN A 143 27.87 1.55 5.17
N ASN A 144 28.17 2.30 6.22
CA ASN A 144 27.36 2.33 7.44
C ASN A 144 25.97 2.90 7.16
N THR A 145 25.88 3.96 6.35
CA THR A 145 24.60 4.54 5.94
C THR A 145 23.79 3.52 5.13
N THR A 146 24.40 2.86 4.15
CA THR A 146 23.73 1.85 3.33
C THR A 146 23.22 0.66 4.14
N VAL A 147 23.99 0.18 5.14
CA VAL A 147 23.54 -0.89 6.05
C VAL A 147 22.30 -0.47 6.81
N LYS A 148 22.30 0.75 7.40
CA LYS A 148 21.13 1.30 8.09
C LYS A 148 19.91 1.40 7.17
N LEU A 149 20.10 1.84 5.93
CA LEU A 149 19.03 1.91 4.94
C LEU A 149 18.47 0.52 4.61
N SER A 150 19.33 -0.48 4.43
CA SER A 150 18.90 -1.87 4.21
C SER A 150 18.10 -2.42 5.40
N GLU A 151 18.49 -2.12 6.64
CA GLU A 151 17.74 -2.47 7.84
C GLU A 151 16.36 -1.81 7.88
N ILE A 152 16.28 -0.51 7.58
CA ILE A 152 15.01 0.23 7.47
C ILE A 152 14.11 -0.43 6.41
N LEU A 153 14.63 -0.72 5.22
CA LEU A 153 13.87 -1.37 4.15
C LEU A 153 13.35 -2.75 4.56
N LYS A 154 14.14 -3.53 5.31
CA LYS A 154 13.67 -4.81 5.87
C LYS A 154 12.46 -4.61 6.79
N THR A 155 12.46 -3.58 7.64
CA THR A 155 11.30 -3.27 8.50
C THR A 155 10.06 -2.84 7.71
N TRP A 156 10.24 -2.18 6.56
CA TRP A 156 9.14 -1.70 5.71
C TRP A 156 8.63 -2.73 4.71
N SER A 157 9.45 -3.75 4.41
CA SER A 157 9.20 -4.73 3.33
C SER A 157 7.82 -5.38 3.41
N SER A 158 7.38 -5.80 4.59
CA SER A 158 6.09 -6.47 4.79
C SER A 158 4.91 -5.56 4.42
N MET A 159 4.97 -4.27 4.75
CA MET A 159 3.94 -3.29 4.40
C MET A 159 3.99 -2.94 2.92
N LEU A 160 5.19 -2.76 2.36
CA LEU A 160 5.37 -2.46 0.93
C LEU A 160 4.89 -3.60 0.04
N MET A 161 5.16 -4.86 0.42
CA MET A 161 4.70 -6.03 -0.34
C MET A 161 3.17 -6.13 -0.44
N LYS A 162 2.40 -5.54 0.50
CA LYS A 162 0.93 -5.46 0.36
C LYS A 162 0.48 -4.61 -0.83
N HIS A 163 1.32 -3.67 -1.29
CA HIS A 163 1.09 -2.94 -2.54
C HIS A 163 1.45 -3.74 -3.77
N ARG A 164 1.99 -4.96 -3.61
CA ARG A 164 2.37 -5.84 -4.71
C ARG A 164 3.33 -5.11 -5.65
N THR A 165 3.03 -4.99 -6.94
CA THR A 165 3.93 -4.43 -7.95
C THR A 165 4.53 -3.07 -7.55
N PRO A 166 3.77 -2.00 -7.24
CA PRO A 166 4.36 -0.73 -6.80
C PRO A 166 5.34 -0.81 -5.62
N GLY A 167 4.99 -1.57 -4.57
CA GLY A 167 5.84 -1.69 -3.39
C GLY A 167 7.10 -2.51 -3.65
N LEU A 168 6.99 -3.56 -4.47
CA LEU A 168 8.12 -4.36 -4.94
C LEU A 168 9.06 -3.55 -5.84
N LEU A 169 8.51 -2.68 -6.71
CA LEU A 169 9.31 -1.78 -7.52
C LEU A 169 10.03 -0.72 -6.69
N LEU A 170 9.38 -0.18 -5.64
CA LEU A 170 10.07 0.70 -4.69
C LEU A 170 11.22 0.00 -3.98
N LEU A 171 11.01 -1.24 -3.50
CA LEU A 171 12.07 -2.06 -2.90
C LEU A 171 13.20 -2.34 -3.90
N ALA A 172 12.87 -2.70 -5.14
CA ALA A 172 13.86 -2.96 -6.19
C ALA A 172 14.72 -1.72 -6.46
N ASN A 173 14.10 -0.57 -6.70
CA ASN A 173 14.83 0.67 -6.99
C ASN A 173 15.71 1.10 -5.82
N THR A 174 15.21 0.99 -4.60
CA THR A 174 16.01 1.39 -3.44
C THR A 174 17.24 0.48 -3.31
N ASN A 175 17.09 -0.84 -3.51
CA ASN A 175 18.24 -1.75 -3.51
C ASN A 175 19.22 -1.45 -4.66
N LEU A 176 18.73 -1.05 -5.83
CA LEU A 176 19.58 -0.64 -6.95
C LEU A 176 20.37 0.64 -6.62
N PHE A 177 19.72 1.62 -6.00
CA PHE A 177 20.37 2.83 -5.50
C PHE A 177 21.48 2.47 -4.52
N LEU A 178 21.18 1.66 -3.49
CA LEU A 178 22.17 1.21 -2.51
C LEU A 178 23.35 0.48 -3.18
N ALA A 179 23.07 -0.40 -4.14
CA ALA A 179 24.10 -1.12 -4.87
C ALA A 179 25.04 -0.18 -5.63
N ARG A 180 24.51 0.90 -6.21
CA ARG A 180 25.27 1.91 -6.94
C ARG A 180 26.07 2.82 -6.01
N GLU A 181 25.53 3.23 -4.87
CA GLU A 181 26.27 4.00 -3.86
C GLU A 181 27.44 3.20 -3.27
N LEU A 182 27.26 1.89 -3.08
CA LEU A 182 28.32 0.99 -2.61
C LEU A 182 29.46 0.81 -3.64
N LYS A 183 29.22 1.07 -4.93
CA LYS A 183 30.26 0.93 -5.97
C LYS A 183 31.40 1.90 -5.69
N GLY A 184 32.57 1.34 -5.35
CA GLY A 184 33.77 2.08 -5.02
C GLY A 184 33.98 2.36 -3.54
N ALA A 185 33.00 2.10 -2.66
CA ALA A 185 33.16 2.31 -1.22
C ALA A 185 33.42 1.00 -0.44
N CYS A 186 32.98 -0.15 -0.95
CA CYS A 186 32.84 -1.37 -0.15
C CYS A 186 33.29 -2.67 -0.87
N ASN A 187 33.28 -3.78 -0.12
CA ASN A 187 33.50 -5.15 -0.60
C ASN A 187 32.44 -5.57 -1.64
N SER A 188 32.83 -6.41 -2.60
CA SER A 188 31.99 -6.91 -3.71
C SER A 188 30.72 -7.62 -3.24
N ASP A 189 30.75 -8.30 -2.10
CA ASP A 189 29.64 -9.14 -1.64
C ASP A 189 28.36 -8.35 -1.34
N MET A 190 28.49 -7.16 -0.74
CA MET A 190 27.33 -6.31 -0.44
C MET A 190 26.70 -5.76 -1.72
N ILE A 191 27.53 -5.42 -2.71
CA ILE A 191 27.07 -4.96 -4.03
C ILE A 191 26.31 -6.10 -4.71
N ILE A 192 26.90 -7.31 -4.73
CA ILE A 192 26.28 -8.52 -5.30
C ILE A 192 24.92 -8.79 -4.64
N ALA A 193 24.85 -8.78 -3.30
CA ALA A 193 23.61 -9.02 -2.57
C ALA A 193 22.52 -7.99 -2.90
N ALA A 194 22.89 -6.71 -3.01
CA ALA A 194 21.95 -5.65 -3.36
C ALA A 194 21.41 -5.78 -4.81
N TYR A 195 22.26 -6.17 -5.77
CA TYR A 195 21.81 -6.50 -7.14
C TYR A 195 20.92 -7.74 -7.18
N GLN A 196 21.23 -8.78 -6.41
CA GLN A 196 20.38 -9.98 -6.30
C GLN A 196 18.99 -9.62 -5.76
N LEU A 197 18.91 -8.83 -4.69
CA LEU A 197 17.63 -8.35 -4.14
C LEU A 197 16.87 -7.49 -5.14
N THR A 198 17.56 -6.59 -5.85
CA THR A 198 16.96 -5.79 -6.93
C THR A 198 16.30 -6.68 -7.97
N TRP A 199 17.03 -7.68 -8.49
CA TRP A 199 16.53 -8.60 -9.50
C TRP A 199 15.36 -9.44 -8.99
N GLN A 200 15.47 -9.94 -7.75
CA GLN A 200 14.43 -10.71 -7.08
C GLN A 200 13.13 -9.90 -6.96
N TYR A 201 13.19 -8.65 -6.51
CA TYR A 201 12.01 -7.80 -6.38
C TYR A 201 11.42 -7.39 -7.73
N LEU A 202 12.23 -7.14 -8.76
CA LEU A 202 11.74 -6.93 -10.13
C LEU A 202 10.98 -8.16 -10.63
N ARG A 203 11.51 -9.35 -10.41
CA ARG A 203 10.83 -10.60 -10.79
C ARG A 203 9.53 -10.80 -10.02
N MET A 204 9.50 -10.51 -8.72
CA MET A 204 8.25 -10.56 -7.95
C MET A 204 7.23 -9.53 -8.45
N ALA A 205 7.68 -8.33 -8.81
CA ALA A 205 6.80 -7.26 -9.31
C ALA A 205 6.14 -7.66 -10.64
N GLU A 206 6.90 -8.29 -11.53
CA GLU A 206 6.43 -8.89 -12.80
C GLU A 206 5.37 -9.97 -12.54
N LEU A 207 5.61 -10.88 -11.58
CA LEU A 207 4.65 -11.94 -11.23
C LEU A 207 3.33 -11.42 -10.64
N CYS A 208 3.35 -10.21 -10.06
CA CYS A 208 2.19 -9.59 -9.42
C CYS A 208 1.42 -8.62 -10.32
N GLU A 209 1.93 -8.26 -11.51
CA GLU A 209 1.47 -7.10 -12.28
C GLU A 209 -0.02 -7.18 -12.65
N ASP A 210 -0.46 -8.34 -13.14
CA ASP A 210 -1.86 -8.59 -13.53
C ASP A 210 -2.85 -8.36 -12.38
N ASP A 211 -2.44 -8.69 -11.15
CA ASP A 211 -3.26 -8.54 -9.94
C ASP A 211 -3.06 -7.18 -9.24
N SER A 212 -2.23 -6.29 -9.80
CA SER A 212 -1.79 -5.04 -9.16
C SER A 212 -2.36 -3.77 -9.77
N GLN A 213 -3.29 -3.85 -10.72
CA GLN A 213 -3.81 -2.68 -11.45
C GLN A 213 -4.35 -1.58 -10.53
N ALA A 214 -5.10 -1.94 -9.48
CA ALA A 214 -5.58 -0.98 -8.49
C ALA A 214 -4.44 -0.33 -7.69
N ALA A 215 -3.42 -1.10 -7.34
CA ALA A 215 -2.24 -0.57 -6.64
C ALA A 215 -1.45 0.39 -7.55
N ILE A 216 -1.23 0.00 -8.81
CA ILE A 216 -0.54 0.82 -9.81
C ILE A 216 -1.29 2.13 -10.03
N ASN A 217 -2.62 2.07 -10.21
CA ASN A 217 -3.46 3.26 -10.29
C ASN A 217 -3.29 4.15 -9.05
N ASN A 218 -3.44 3.58 -7.85
CA ASN A 218 -3.44 4.34 -6.61
C ASN A 218 -2.09 4.99 -6.30
N VAL A 219 -0.98 4.29 -6.53
CA VAL A 219 0.37 4.79 -6.20
C VAL A 219 0.82 5.83 -7.21
N TYR A 220 0.58 5.60 -8.50
CA TYR A 220 1.06 6.46 -9.59
C TYR A 220 -0.03 7.37 -10.17
N PHE A 221 -1.13 7.55 -9.44
CA PHE A 221 -2.23 8.45 -9.79
C PHE A 221 -2.80 8.24 -11.20
N GLY A 222 -2.94 6.97 -11.60
CA GLY A 222 -3.44 6.59 -12.93
C GLY A 222 -2.44 6.77 -14.08
N LYS A 223 -1.20 7.22 -13.81
CA LYS A 223 -0.17 7.48 -14.84
C LYS A 223 0.68 6.24 -15.21
N GLY A 224 0.39 5.10 -14.60
CA GLY A 224 1.07 3.84 -14.88
C GLY A 224 2.49 3.75 -14.30
N LEU A 225 3.22 2.71 -14.71
CA LEU A 225 4.53 2.34 -14.14
C LEU A 225 5.70 3.24 -14.58
N ALA A 226 5.52 4.16 -15.52
CA ALA A 226 6.58 5.08 -15.91
C ALA A 226 7.13 5.89 -14.72
N LEU A 227 6.28 6.20 -13.74
CA LEU A 227 6.67 6.89 -12.51
C LEU A 227 7.33 5.98 -11.45
N SER A 228 7.41 4.68 -11.71
CA SER A 228 7.87 3.69 -10.73
C SER A 228 9.37 3.47 -10.74
N ASN A 229 10.13 4.03 -11.69
CA ASN A 229 11.52 3.63 -11.95
C ASN A 229 12.34 4.79 -12.52
N PRO A 230 13.68 4.79 -12.33
CA PRO A 230 14.53 5.90 -12.76
C PRO A 230 14.67 6.02 -14.28
N PHE A 231 14.23 5.01 -15.04
CA PHE A 231 14.34 4.97 -16.50
C PHE A 231 13.10 5.52 -17.22
N ASN A 232 12.04 5.86 -16.48
CA ASN A 232 10.74 6.28 -17.01
C ASN A 232 10.10 5.24 -17.96
N LEU A 233 10.30 3.95 -17.67
CA LEU A 233 9.80 2.84 -18.48
C LEU A 233 8.42 2.39 -18.00
N ALA A 234 7.52 2.06 -18.92
CA ALA A 234 6.14 1.67 -18.60
C ALA A 234 5.96 0.16 -18.34
N ASP A 235 6.99 -0.65 -18.58
CA ASP A 235 6.91 -2.11 -18.62
C ASP A 235 8.08 -2.75 -17.85
N ILE A 236 7.78 -3.71 -16.98
CA ILE A 236 8.76 -4.34 -16.10
C ILE A 236 9.76 -5.20 -16.89
N SER A 237 9.32 -5.84 -17.97
CA SER A 237 10.21 -6.60 -18.84
C SER A 237 11.30 -5.69 -19.45
N THR A 238 10.91 -4.49 -19.88
CA THR A 238 11.82 -3.47 -20.40
C THR A 238 12.75 -2.95 -19.31
N MET A 239 12.27 -2.74 -18.07
CA MET A 239 13.13 -2.40 -16.92
C MET A 239 14.19 -3.48 -16.65
N LYS A 240 13.81 -4.76 -16.72
CA LYS A 240 14.74 -5.90 -16.56
C LYS A 240 15.75 -5.96 -17.68
N ASN A 241 15.35 -5.66 -18.92
CA ASN A 241 16.28 -5.63 -20.06
C ASN A 241 17.33 -4.53 -19.91
N GLU A 242 16.90 -3.32 -19.52
CA GLU A 242 17.80 -2.19 -19.28
C GLU A 242 18.80 -2.50 -18.15
N LEU A 243 18.30 -3.03 -17.02
CA LEU A 243 19.15 -3.43 -15.90
C LEU A 243 20.00 -4.67 -16.21
N GLY A 244 19.59 -5.48 -17.20
CA GLY A 244 20.19 -6.75 -17.56
C GLY A 244 21.67 -6.65 -17.94
N VAL A 245 22.11 -5.51 -18.48
CA VAL A 245 23.52 -5.27 -18.80
C VAL A 245 24.36 -5.18 -17.51
N GLU A 246 23.93 -4.35 -16.55
CA GLU A 246 24.62 -4.19 -15.27
C GLU A 246 24.59 -5.49 -14.45
N VAL A 247 23.45 -6.19 -14.48
CA VAL A 247 23.27 -7.47 -13.78
C VAL A 247 24.19 -8.54 -14.34
N LYS A 248 24.30 -8.69 -15.67
CA LYS A 248 25.21 -9.67 -16.28
C LYS A 248 26.69 -9.36 -16.03
N ALA A 249 27.03 -8.09 -15.81
CA ALA A 249 28.39 -7.70 -15.48
C ALA A 249 28.79 -8.02 -14.03
N LEU A 250 27.81 -8.12 -13.12
CA LEU A 250 28.05 -8.28 -11.68
C LEU A 250 27.65 -9.65 -11.13
N LEU A 251 26.61 -10.27 -11.69
CA LEU A 251 26.07 -11.54 -11.24
C LEU A 251 26.39 -12.65 -12.25
N THR A 252 26.72 -13.83 -11.73
CA THR A 252 26.83 -15.03 -12.56
C THR A 252 25.44 -15.49 -13.03
N PRO A 253 25.35 -16.28 -14.12
CA PRO A 253 24.08 -16.87 -14.54
C PRO A 253 23.40 -17.68 -13.42
N SER A 254 24.15 -18.41 -12.60
CA SER A 254 23.61 -19.18 -11.48
C SER A 254 23.02 -18.27 -10.38
N GLN A 255 23.62 -17.12 -10.11
CA GLN A 255 23.09 -16.14 -9.15
C GLN A 255 21.79 -15.50 -9.65
N VAL A 256 21.69 -15.22 -10.96
CA VAL A 256 20.46 -14.72 -11.59
C VAL A 256 19.35 -15.77 -11.50
N THR A 257 19.62 -17.02 -11.89
CA THR A 257 18.65 -18.12 -11.78
C THR A 257 18.20 -18.34 -10.33
N TYR A 258 19.13 -18.26 -9.37
CA TYR A 258 18.79 -18.36 -7.95
C TYR A 258 17.82 -17.25 -7.52
N ALA A 259 18.11 -15.98 -7.86
CA ALA A 259 17.25 -14.86 -7.51
C ALA A 259 15.84 -14.98 -8.14
N GLU A 260 15.73 -15.49 -9.37
CA GLU A 260 14.44 -15.72 -10.02
C GLU A 260 13.63 -16.84 -9.34
N ASN A 261 14.29 -17.92 -8.92
CA ASN A 261 13.64 -19.01 -8.20
C ASN A 261 13.18 -18.58 -6.81
N GLU A 262 14.01 -17.82 -6.08
CA GLU A 262 13.63 -17.28 -4.78
C GLU A 262 12.47 -16.28 -4.89
N ALA A 263 12.47 -15.43 -5.92
CA ALA A 263 11.35 -14.55 -6.22
C ALA A 263 10.05 -15.34 -6.42
N LEU A 264 10.10 -16.41 -7.21
CA LEU A 264 8.93 -17.27 -7.45
C LEU A 264 8.46 -17.98 -6.17
N ASN A 265 9.39 -18.49 -5.35
CA ASN A 265 9.09 -19.13 -4.07
C ASN A 265 8.39 -18.17 -3.12
N LEU A 266 8.92 -16.95 -2.96
CA LEU A 266 8.33 -15.93 -2.10
C LEU A 266 6.98 -15.45 -2.62
N TYR A 267 6.85 -15.25 -3.93
CA TYR A 267 5.57 -14.93 -4.56
C TYR A 267 4.51 -15.99 -4.23
N ASN A 268 4.83 -17.27 -4.47
CA ASN A 268 3.93 -18.39 -4.18
C ASN A 268 3.55 -18.46 -2.69
N LYS A 269 4.49 -18.15 -1.80
CA LYS A 269 4.29 -18.23 -0.34
C LYS A 269 3.48 -17.05 0.22
N GLN A 270 3.67 -15.85 -0.32
CA GLN A 270 3.22 -14.61 0.34
C GLN A 270 2.22 -13.78 -0.46
N LEU A 271 2.23 -13.86 -1.80
CA LEU A 271 1.52 -12.89 -2.65
C LEU A 271 0.56 -13.52 -3.66
N LYS A 272 0.73 -14.81 -3.95
CA LYS A 272 -0.12 -15.53 -4.90
C LYS A 272 -1.58 -15.52 -4.45
N ILE A 273 -2.45 -14.97 -5.30
CA ILE A 273 -3.89 -15.02 -5.08
C ILE A 273 -4.40 -16.37 -5.56
N VAL A 274 -4.88 -17.20 -4.63
CA VAL A 274 -5.57 -18.44 -4.98
C VAL A 274 -7.02 -18.10 -5.32
N ARG A 275 -7.31 -17.89 -6.60
CA ARG A 275 -8.69 -17.79 -7.09
C ARG A 275 -9.29 -19.19 -7.08
N LEU A 276 -10.10 -19.51 -6.07
CA LEU A 276 -10.91 -20.73 -6.08
C LEU A 276 -11.86 -20.65 -7.27
N LYS A 277 -11.64 -21.47 -8.31
CA LYS A 277 -12.66 -21.67 -9.34
C LYS A 277 -13.85 -22.31 -8.63
N ALA A 278 -14.96 -21.57 -8.52
CA ALA A 278 -16.22 -22.19 -8.15
C ALA A 278 -16.46 -23.37 -9.12
N PRO A 279 -16.81 -24.57 -8.63
CA PRO A 279 -17.17 -25.65 -9.52
C PRO A 279 -18.29 -25.19 -10.44
N PRO A 280 -18.33 -25.65 -11.70
CA PRO A 280 -19.42 -25.32 -12.60
C PRO A 280 -20.73 -25.85 -11.99
N PHE A 281 -21.48 -24.98 -11.33
CA PHE A 281 -22.84 -25.29 -10.93
C PHE A 281 -23.66 -25.37 -12.21
N SER A 282 -23.85 -26.59 -12.73
CA SER A 282 -24.91 -26.85 -13.70
C SER A 282 -26.24 -26.66 -12.96
N LEU A 283 -26.88 -25.52 -13.18
CA LEU A 283 -28.27 -25.30 -12.79
C LEU A 283 -29.16 -26.25 -13.61
N GLY A 284 -29.28 -27.49 -13.13
CA GLY A 284 -30.38 -28.37 -13.54
C GLY A 284 -31.68 -27.78 -12.98
N GLY A 285 -32.63 -27.47 -13.85
CA GLY A 285 -34.04 -27.21 -13.52
C GLY A 285 -34.31 -26.11 -12.48
N SER A 286 -34.59 -24.90 -12.96
CA SER A 286 -34.85 -23.66 -12.19
C SER A 286 -35.95 -23.71 -11.11
N SER A 287 -36.75 -24.78 -10.95
CA SER A 287 -37.83 -24.80 -9.94
C SER A 287 -37.42 -25.36 -8.59
N ASP A 288 -36.59 -26.40 -8.56
CA ASP A 288 -36.44 -27.21 -7.34
C ASP A 288 -35.35 -26.64 -6.43
N HIS A 289 -34.34 -25.99 -7.00
CA HIS A 289 -33.26 -25.38 -6.22
C HIS A 289 -33.70 -24.09 -5.51
N ALA A 290 -34.51 -23.26 -6.18
CA ALA A 290 -35.11 -22.07 -5.56
C ALA A 290 -36.09 -22.46 -4.45
N LYS A 291 -36.80 -23.59 -4.59
CA LYS A 291 -37.69 -24.13 -3.57
C LYS A 291 -36.92 -24.67 -2.37
N ALA A 292 -35.84 -25.43 -2.59
CA ALA A 292 -34.97 -25.96 -1.53
C ALA A 292 -34.25 -24.85 -0.74
N LEU A 293 -33.77 -23.80 -1.41
CA LEU A 293 -33.14 -22.65 -0.74
C LEU A 293 -34.16 -21.84 0.08
N LYS A 294 -35.38 -21.68 -0.43
CA LYS A 294 -36.46 -20.97 0.25
C LYS A 294 -36.99 -21.76 1.46
N GLU A 295 -37.11 -23.09 1.35
CA GLU A 295 -37.49 -23.99 2.45
C GLU A 295 -36.39 -24.06 3.53
N SER A 296 -35.11 -24.08 3.14
CA SER A 296 -33.98 -24.03 4.07
C SER A 296 -33.94 -22.72 4.87
N LEU A 297 -34.17 -21.58 4.21
CA LEU A 297 -34.22 -20.27 4.86
C LEU A 297 -35.46 -20.09 5.75
N GLN A 298 -36.62 -20.63 5.35
CA GLN A 298 -37.83 -20.58 6.18
C GLN A 298 -37.73 -21.46 7.44
N ASN A 299 -37.08 -22.62 7.37
CA ASN A 299 -36.87 -23.49 8.52
C ASN A 299 -35.91 -22.89 9.57
N GLN A 300 -34.97 -22.03 9.14
CA GLN A 300 -34.10 -21.30 10.08
C GLN A 300 -34.80 -20.13 10.78
N ILE A 301 -35.83 -19.53 10.16
CA ILE A 301 -36.58 -18.41 10.75
C ILE A 301 -37.72 -18.88 11.67
N SER A 302 -38.19 -20.12 11.51
CA SER A 302 -39.40 -20.64 12.18
C SER A 302 -39.13 -21.47 13.44
N SER A 303 -37.88 -21.61 13.89
CA SER A 303 -37.58 -22.37 15.11
C SER A 303 -37.98 -21.54 16.35
N PRO A 304 -38.97 -21.98 17.18
CA PRO A 304 -39.30 -21.28 18.41
C PRO A 304 -38.15 -21.50 19.40
N ARG A 305 -37.62 -20.41 19.97
CA ARG A 305 -36.86 -20.49 21.22
C ARG A 305 -37.74 -21.21 22.25
N ARG A 306 -37.37 -22.42 22.64
CA ARG A 306 -37.91 -23.09 23.83
C ARG A 306 -36.84 -23.09 24.90
N GLY A 307 -37.23 -22.54 26.06
CA GLY A 307 -36.61 -22.74 27.38
C GLY A 307 -35.35 -21.94 27.61
#